data_AF-V4U592-F1
#
_entry.id   AF-V4U592-F1
#
_cell.length_a   1.000
_cell.length_b   1.000
_cell.length_c   1.000
_cell.angle_alpha   90.00
_cell.angle_beta   90.00
_cell.angle_gamma   90.00
#
_symmetry.space_group_name_H-M   'P 1'
#
loop_
_entity.id
_entity.type
_entity.pdbx_description
1 polymer ?
#
loop_
_entity_poly.entity_id
_entity_poly.type
_entity_poly.pdbx_seq_one_letter_code
_entity_poly.pdbx_strand_id
1 'polypeptide(L)'
;QRATGVYAPIPREDLWVEARKTKNGEFRSEDVKEKAEKITDLKKQVADGEISFQPGEDILTMALEKPEHPGRVQATGDGVTITSYFGRAKRKSIAIDIENIVEEKVDKIVTQRMIEFRKEFMKEFNDSQFPPNRLQSDRDSCSDLGERQDQSRPVAKDQSTPIARLSK
;
A
#
# COMPACT_ATOMS: atom_id res chain seq x y z
N GLN A 1 -20.78 36.44 23.43
CA GLN A 1 -20.58 35.04 23.87
C GLN A 1 -21.24 34.15 22.82
N ARG A 2 -20.48 33.36 22.06
CA ARG A 2 -21.06 32.42 21.08
C ARG A 2 -21.44 31.17 21.85
N ALA A 3 -22.73 30.82 21.86
CA ALA A 3 -23.19 29.56 22.42
C ALA A 3 -22.62 28.41 21.57
N THR A 4 -21.58 27.76 22.05
CA THR A 4 -21.22 26.42 21.58
C THR A 4 -22.25 25.46 22.15
N GLY A 5 -23.44 25.46 21.54
CA GLY A 5 -24.46 24.45 21.82
C GLY A 5 -23.85 23.10 21.50
N VAL A 6 -23.61 22.29 22.54
CA VAL A 6 -23.17 20.91 22.43
C VAL A 6 -24.36 20.14 21.86
N TYR A 7 -24.57 20.21 20.54
CA TYR A 7 -25.54 19.37 19.87
C TYR A 7 -24.95 17.96 19.83
N ALA A 8 -25.40 17.11 20.75
CA ALA A 8 -25.21 15.68 20.60
C ALA A 8 -25.93 15.26 19.29
N PRO A 9 -25.26 14.52 18.40
CA PRO A 9 -25.90 13.99 17.20
C PRO A 9 -27.13 13.17 17.62
N ILE A 10 -28.31 13.57 17.15
CA ILE A 10 -29.52 12.79 17.38
C ILE A 10 -29.38 11.49 16.59
N PRO A 11 -29.59 10.32 17.23
CA PRO A 11 -29.52 9.05 16.53
C PRO A 11 -30.55 8.97 15.40
N ARG A 12 -30.15 8.37 14.28
CA ARG A 12 -30.91 8.39 13.02
C ARG A 12 -32.25 7.67 13.13
N GLU A 13 -32.31 6.60 13.91
CA GLU A 13 -33.53 5.83 14.16
C GLU A 13 -34.60 6.65 14.88
N ASP A 14 -34.19 7.54 15.79
CA ASP A 14 -35.12 8.42 16.50
C ASP A 14 -35.67 9.49 15.56
N LEU A 15 -34.83 10.05 14.68
CA LEU A 15 -35.28 10.94 13.61
C LEU A 15 -36.29 10.26 12.68
N TRP A 16 -36.08 8.99 12.36
CA TRP A 16 -36.98 8.23 11.49
C TRP A 16 -38.36 8.01 12.14
N VAL A 17 -38.38 7.71 13.44
CA VAL A 17 -39.59 7.54 14.24
C VAL A 17 -40.34 8.86 14.39
N GLU A 18 -39.65 9.93 14.81
CA GLU A 18 -40.24 11.26 14.99
C GLU A 18 -40.81 11.82 13.68
N ALA A 19 -40.10 11.65 12.55
CA ALA A 19 -40.57 12.10 11.24
C ALA A 19 -41.88 11.42 10.79
N ARG A 20 -42.23 10.28 11.39
CA ARG A 20 -43.42 9.47 11.03
C ARG A 20 -44.57 9.61 12.01
N LYS A 21 -44.33 10.22 13.16
CA LYS A 21 -45.39 10.59 14.09
C LYS A 21 -46.20 11.76 13.53
N THR A 22 -47.50 11.74 13.78
CA THR A 22 -48.37 12.90 13.54
C THR A 22 -48.19 13.93 14.66
N LYS A 23 -48.79 15.11 14.51
CA LYS A 23 -48.83 16.13 15.57
C LYS A 23 -49.43 15.60 16.89
N ASN A 24 -50.23 14.54 16.82
CA ASN A 24 -50.87 13.90 17.96
C ASN A 24 -50.01 12.76 18.54
N GLY A 25 -48.85 12.46 17.95
CA GLY A 25 -47.95 11.37 18.38
C GLY A 25 -48.27 9.99 17.80
N GLU A 26 -49.28 9.87 16.94
CA GLU A 26 -49.74 8.59 16.37
C GLU A 26 -49.15 8.33 14.98
N PHE A 27 -48.99 7.06 14.61
CA PHE A 27 -48.54 6.62 13.29
C PHE A 27 -49.72 6.47 12.33
N ARG A 28 -49.53 6.85 11.06
CA ARG A 28 -50.61 6.80 10.05
C ARG A 28 -50.89 5.42 9.48
N SER A 29 -49.93 4.50 9.58
CA SER A 29 -49.95 3.19 8.93
C SER A 29 -49.45 2.15 9.92
N GLU A 30 -50.10 0.98 9.94
CA GLU A 30 -49.69 -0.12 10.80
C GLU A 30 -48.28 -0.62 10.46
N ASP A 31 -47.93 -0.70 9.17
CA ASP A 31 -46.57 -1.05 8.72
C ASP A 31 -45.51 -0.14 9.35
N VAL A 32 -45.79 1.17 9.44
CA VAL A 32 -44.88 2.13 10.06
C VAL A 32 -44.75 1.89 11.56
N LYS A 33 -45.84 1.53 12.21
CA LYS A 33 -45.89 1.22 13.64
C LYS A 33 -45.12 -0.06 13.96
N GLU A 34 -45.30 -1.13 13.17
CA GLU A 34 -44.54 -2.38 13.28
C GLU A 34 -43.03 -2.12 13.17
N LYS A 35 -42.62 -1.31 12.19
CA LYS A 35 -41.20 -0.94 12.03
C LYS A 35 -40.69 -0.09 13.20
N ALA A 36 -41.51 0.80 13.77
CA ALA A 36 -41.14 1.57 14.95
C ALA A 36 -40.97 0.67 16.20
N GLU A 37 -41.86 -0.31 16.40
CA GLU A 37 -41.74 -1.30 17.48
C GLU A 37 -40.45 -2.11 17.32
N LYS A 38 -40.15 -2.60 16.12
CA LYS A 38 -38.90 -3.31 15.82
C LYS A 38 -37.65 -2.46 16.12
N ILE A 39 -37.69 -1.16 15.83
CA ILE A 39 -36.60 -0.22 16.21
C ILE A 39 -36.43 -0.19 17.72
N THR A 40 -37.52 -0.11 18.49
CA THR A 40 -37.43 -0.05 19.96
C THR A 40 -36.87 -1.34 20.56
N ASP A 41 -37.19 -2.50 19.98
CA ASP A 41 -36.67 -3.78 20.46
C ASP A 41 -35.20 -3.96 20.10
N LEU A 42 -34.79 -3.59 18.89
CA LEU A 42 -33.38 -3.56 18.49
C LEU A 42 -32.57 -2.61 19.38
N LYS A 43 -33.11 -1.43 19.74
CA LYS A 43 -32.44 -0.50 20.67
C LYS A 43 -32.18 -1.13 22.03
N LYS A 44 -33.12 -1.93 22.56
CA LYS A 44 -32.92 -2.64 23.83
C LYS A 44 -31.82 -3.70 23.70
N GLN A 45 -31.88 -4.53 22.66
CA GLN A 45 -30.87 -5.56 22.40
C GLN A 45 -29.46 -4.99 22.22
N VAL A 46 -29.34 -3.81 21.62
CA VAL A 46 -28.06 -3.09 21.51
C VAL A 46 -27.60 -2.54 22.86
N ALA A 47 -28.51 -2.01 23.68
CA ALA A 47 -28.20 -1.54 25.03
C ALA A 47 -27.75 -2.69 25.94
N ASP A 48 -28.32 -3.88 25.76
CA ASP A 48 -27.96 -5.11 26.45
C ASP A 48 -26.67 -5.74 25.90
N GLY A 49 -26.18 -5.26 24.75
CA GLY A 49 -24.95 -5.73 24.10
C GLY A 49 -25.09 -7.06 23.35
N GLU A 50 -26.32 -7.51 23.08
CA GLU A 50 -26.60 -8.77 22.39
C GLU A 50 -26.33 -8.68 20.89
N ILE A 51 -26.52 -7.49 20.29
CA ILE A 51 -26.39 -7.28 18.85
C ILE A 51 -25.15 -6.44 18.51
N SER A 52 -24.32 -6.99 17.62
CA SER A 52 -23.24 -6.28 16.95
C SER A 52 -23.59 -6.02 15.49
N PHE A 53 -23.40 -4.78 15.03
CA PHE A 53 -23.65 -4.41 13.64
C PHE A 53 -22.50 -4.78 12.70
N GLN A 54 -22.84 -5.21 11.48
CA GLN A 54 -21.87 -5.32 10.41
C GLN A 54 -21.47 -3.93 9.87
N PRO A 55 -20.33 -3.79 9.18
CA PRO A 55 -19.95 -2.53 8.54
C PRO A 55 -21.02 -2.07 7.53
N GLY A 56 -21.62 -0.90 7.76
CA GLY A 56 -22.70 -0.35 6.92
C GLY A 56 -24.11 -0.80 7.32
N GLU A 57 -24.24 -1.51 8.45
CA GLU A 57 -25.53 -1.85 9.05
C GLU A 57 -25.76 -0.99 10.30
N ASP A 58 -26.99 -0.54 10.50
CA ASP A 58 -27.43 0.18 11.69
C ASP A 58 -28.82 -0.32 12.14
N ILE A 59 -29.28 0.12 13.31
CA ILE A 59 -30.58 -0.25 13.89
C ILE A 59 -31.72 -0.05 12.88
N LEU A 60 -31.68 1.07 12.17
CA LEU A 60 -32.72 1.42 11.22
C LEU A 60 -32.70 0.51 9.98
N THR A 61 -31.52 0.18 9.47
CA THR A 61 -31.32 -0.73 8.33
C THR A 61 -31.83 -2.14 8.66
N MET A 62 -31.54 -2.64 9.87
CA MET A 62 -32.07 -3.91 10.37
C MET A 62 -33.60 -3.89 10.54
N ALA A 63 -34.15 -2.79 11.06
CA ALA A 63 -35.60 -2.67 11.24
C ALA A 63 -36.34 -2.64 9.89
N LEU A 64 -35.83 -1.86 8.94
CA LEU A 64 -36.41 -1.72 7.61
C LEU A 64 -36.16 -2.92 6.70
N GLU A 65 -35.21 -3.80 7.04
CA GLU A 65 -34.78 -4.96 6.24
C GLU A 65 -34.32 -4.58 4.83
N LYS A 66 -33.86 -3.34 4.66
CA LYS A 66 -33.38 -2.81 3.39
C LYS A 66 -31.90 -2.47 3.54
N PRO A 67 -31.00 -3.16 2.84
CA PRO A 67 -29.58 -2.84 2.91
C PRO A 67 -29.32 -1.41 2.39
N GLU A 68 -28.34 -0.75 3.00
CA GLU A 68 -27.94 0.58 2.55
C GLU A 68 -27.33 0.50 1.14
N HIS A 69 -27.75 1.40 0.24
CA HIS A 69 -27.27 1.42 -1.13
C HIS A 69 -25.89 2.11 -1.21
N PRO A 70 -24.80 1.40 -1.56
CA PRO A 70 -23.44 1.95 -1.55
C PRO A 70 -23.23 3.02 -2.63
N GLY A 71 -24.13 3.13 -3.61
CA GLY A 71 -24.05 4.11 -4.70
C GLY A 71 -24.53 5.51 -4.33
N ARG A 72 -25.12 5.72 -3.13
CA ARG A 72 -25.61 7.03 -2.71
C ARG A 72 -24.59 7.68 -1.79
N VAL A 73 -23.93 8.73 -2.28
CA VAL A 73 -23.06 9.57 -1.45
C VAL A 73 -23.91 10.18 -0.33
N GLN A 74 -23.60 9.85 0.93
CA GLN A 74 -24.19 10.54 2.08
C GLN A 74 -23.71 12.00 2.04
N ALA A 75 -24.66 12.94 1.95
CA ALA A 75 -24.33 14.35 2.04
C ALA A 75 -23.81 14.64 3.45
N THR A 76 -22.58 15.12 3.57
CA THR A 76 -21.92 15.45 4.85
C THR A 76 -22.45 16.75 5.48
N GLY A 77 -23.59 17.27 5.00
CA GLY A 77 -24.13 18.58 5.35
C GLY A 77 -23.66 19.70 4.41
N ASP A 78 -24.19 20.90 4.63
CA ASP A 78 -23.83 22.10 3.89
C ASP A 78 -22.41 22.57 4.23
N GLY A 79 -21.70 23.09 3.22
CA GLY A 79 -20.36 23.68 3.38
C GLY A 79 -19.19 22.71 3.20
N VAL A 80 -19.43 21.41 2.95
CA VAL A 80 -18.37 20.45 2.63
C VAL A 80 -18.09 20.45 1.13
N THR A 81 -16.90 20.93 0.76
CA THR A 81 -16.44 20.87 -0.64
C THR A 81 -16.01 19.44 -1.00
N ILE A 82 -16.18 19.05 -2.27
CA ILE A 82 -15.74 17.74 -2.80
C ILE A 82 -14.27 17.47 -2.44
N THR A 83 -13.42 18.48 -2.50
CA THR A 83 -11.99 18.37 -2.16
C THR A 83 -11.72 18.20 -0.66
N SER A 84 -12.61 18.69 0.21
CA SER A 84 -12.54 18.47 1.66
C SER A 84 -12.99 17.07 2.03
N TYR A 85 -13.95 16.49 1.28
CA TYR A 85 -14.47 15.16 1.54
C TYR A 85 -13.58 14.05 0.97
N PHE A 86 -13.29 14.10 -0.33
CA PHE A 86 -12.49 13.08 -1.04
C PHE A 86 -10.98 13.36 -1.01
N GLY A 87 -10.57 14.51 -0.51
CA GLY A 87 -9.18 14.98 -0.59
C GLY A 87 -8.80 15.49 -1.98
N ARG A 88 -7.61 16.11 -2.09
CA ARG A 88 -7.01 16.48 -3.39
C ARG A 88 -6.12 15.34 -3.89
N ALA A 89 -6.24 15.01 -5.16
CA ALA A 89 -5.30 14.10 -5.83
C ALA A 89 -3.87 14.65 -5.71
N LYS A 90 -2.93 13.80 -5.29
CA LYS A 90 -1.51 14.16 -5.20
C LYS A 90 -0.97 14.38 -6.61
N ARG A 91 -0.50 15.59 -6.91
CA ARG A 91 0.21 15.88 -8.17
C ARG A 91 1.63 15.32 -8.04
N LYS A 92 2.02 14.43 -8.95
CA LYS A 92 3.42 14.01 -9.11
C LYS A 92 4.20 15.18 -9.73
N SER A 93 5.34 15.53 -9.17
CA SER A 93 6.18 16.60 -9.70
C SER A 93 6.96 16.11 -10.92
N ILE A 94 6.60 16.62 -12.09
CA ILE A 94 7.20 16.26 -13.39
C ILE A 94 8.73 16.52 -13.42
N ALA A 95 9.23 17.45 -12.60
CA ALA A 95 10.65 17.80 -12.53
C ALA A 95 11.55 16.62 -12.11
N ILE A 96 11.13 15.82 -11.12
CA ILE A 96 11.89 14.66 -10.62
C ILE A 96 11.93 13.56 -11.69
N ASP A 97 10.85 13.41 -12.47
CA ASP A 97 10.79 12.41 -13.53
C ASP A 97 11.76 12.75 -14.67
N ILE A 98 11.95 14.04 -15.00
CA ILE A 98 12.87 14.46 -16.08
C ILE A 98 14.33 14.22 -15.67
N GLU A 99 14.73 14.57 -14.45
CA GLU A 99 16.11 14.38 -13.97
C GLU A 99 16.51 12.90 -14.00
N ASN A 100 15.65 12.02 -13.44
CA ASN A 100 15.88 10.57 -13.45
C ASN A 100 15.96 9.99 -14.89
N ILE A 101 15.11 10.48 -15.81
CA ILE A 101 15.12 10.06 -17.22
C ILE A 101 16.42 10.50 -17.93
N VAL A 102 16.95 11.68 -17.61
CA VAL A 102 18.20 12.17 -18.19
C VAL A 102 19.39 11.35 -17.68
N GLU A 103 19.47 11.11 -16.37
CA GLU A 103 20.53 10.28 -15.76
C GLU A 103 20.54 8.87 -16.35
N GLU A 104 19.38 8.20 -16.42
CA GLU A 104 19.28 6.85 -16.99
C GLU A 104 19.74 6.79 -18.46
N LYS A 105 19.43 7.83 -19.24
CA LYS A 105 19.86 7.92 -20.65
C LYS A 105 21.36 8.15 -20.77
N VAL A 106 21.94 8.99 -19.91
CA VAL A 106 23.39 9.24 -19.90
C VAL A 106 24.14 7.97 -19.55
N ASP A 107 23.70 7.22 -18.53
CA ASP A 107 24.31 5.94 -18.14
C ASP A 107 24.27 4.92 -19.27
N LYS A 108 23.15 4.82 -19.99
CA LYS A 108 23.03 3.96 -21.18
C LYS A 108 24.00 4.36 -22.28
N ILE A 109 24.19 5.66 -22.53
CA ILE A 109 25.13 6.15 -23.55
C ILE A 109 26.57 5.81 -23.16
N VAL A 110 26.95 6.06 -21.89
CA VAL A 110 28.30 5.80 -21.39
C VAL A 110 28.62 4.30 -21.42
N THR A 111 27.71 3.47 -20.91
CA THR A 111 27.88 2.00 -20.91
C THR A 111 27.96 1.43 -22.32
N GLN A 112 27.09 1.88 -23.23
CA GLN A 112 27.13 1.47 -24.63
C GLN A 112 28.48 1.82 -25.27
N ARG A 113 28.98 3.04 -25.03
CA ARG A 113 30.27 3.49 -25.56
C ARG A 113 31.44 2.69 -24.98
N MET A 114 31.41 2.36 -23.69
CA MET A 114 32.42 1.50 -23.04
C MET A 114 32.41 0.08 -23.60
N ILE A 115 31.23 -0.47 -23.89
CA ILE A 115 31.07 -1.79 -24.52
C ILE A 115 31.64 -1.76 -25.94
N GLU A 116 31.33 -0.74 -26.73
CA GLU A 116 31.87 -0.56 -28.09
C GLU A 116 33.40 -0.44 -28.06
N PHE A 117 33.93 0.42 -27.20
CA PHE A 117 35.37 0.59 -27.03
C PHE A 117 36.05 -0.72 -26.63
N ARG A 118 35.46 -1.49 -25.69
CA ARG A 118 36.00 -2.79 -25.30
C ARG A 118 35.94 -3.81 -26.44
N LYS A 119 34.91 -3.79 -27.29
CA LYS A 119 34.83 -4.65 -28.47
C LYS A 119 35.91 -4.29 -29.50
N GLU A 120 36.13 -3.00 -29.75
CA GLU A 120 37.18 -2.52 -30.65
C GLU A 120 38.57 -2.90 -30.12
N PHE A 121 38.83 -2.68 -28.84
CA PHE A 121 40.08 -3.04 -28.17
C PHE A 121 40.36 -4.56 -28.20
N MET A 122 39.33 -5.39 -27.95
CA MET A 122 39.46 -6.86 -28.01
C MET A 122 39.65 -7.37 -29.45
N LYS A 123 39.11 -6.66 -30.46
CA LYS A 123 39.31 -6.99 -31.87
C LYS A 123 40.77 -6.76 -32.29
N GLU A 124 41.35 -5.65 -31.86
CA GLU A 124 42.75 -5.29 -32.13
C GLU A 124 43.75 -6.28 -31.52
N PHE A 125 43.43 -6.80 -30.33
CA PHE A 125 44.25 -7.80 -29.63
C PHE A 125 44.14 -9.21 -30.26
N ASN A 126 42.99 -9.56 -30.83
CA ASN A 126 42.74 -10.88 -31.42
C ASN A 126 43.39 -11.05 -32.81
N ASP A 127 43.64 -9.94 -33.52
CA ASP A 127 44.36 -9.95 -34.81
C ASP A 127 45.89 -10.01 -34.62
N SER A 128 46.40 -9.87 -33.40
CA SER A 128 47.84 -9.78 -33.14
C SER A 128 48.34 -10.49 -31.87
N GLN A 129 48.07 -11.80 -31.71
CA GLN A 129 49.06 -12.80 -31.22
C GLN A 129 48.51 -14.25 -31.10
N PHE A 130 49.09 -15.14 -31.93
CA PHE A 130 49.24 -16.61 -31.85
C PHE A 130 48.15 -17.59 -32.42
N PRO A 131 48.57 -18.60 -33.22
CA PRO A 131 47.72 -19.50 -34.02
C PRO A 131 47.02 -20.62 -33.23
N PRO A 132 45.97 -21.25 -33.79
CA PRO A 132 45.30 -22.37 -33.12
C PRO A 132 46.19 -23.63 -33.16
N ASN A 133 46.49 -24.14 -31.96
CA ASN A 133 46.91 -25.51 -31.64
C ASN A 133 48.15 -26.10 -32.33
N ARG A 134 49.17 -26.39 -31.51
CA ARG A 134 50.05 -27.56 -31.72
C ARG A 134 50.59 -28.08 -30.40
N LEU A 135 49.89 -29.02 -29.78
CA LEU A 135 50.49 -30.15 -29.06
C LEU A 135 49.46 -31.30 -29.08
N GLN A 136 49.57 -32.17 -30.07
CA GLN A 136 49.21 -33.58 -29.89
C GLN A 136 50.45 -34.31 -29.38
N SER A 137 50.20 -35.34 -28.57
CA SER A 137 51.14 -36.32 -28.00
C SER A 137 51.85 -35.81 -26.73
N ASP A 138 51.86 -36.53 -25.59
CA ASP A 138 51.96 -37.98 -25.43
C ASP A 138 51.02 -38.56 -24.36
N ARG A 139 50.43 -39.71 -24.70
CA ARG A 139 50.00 -40.72 -23.73
C ARG A 139 51.25 -41.46 -23.28
N ASP A 140 51.66 -41.29 -22.04
CA ASP A 140 52.43 -42.27 -21.26
C ASP A 140 52.05 -42.01 -19.78
N SER A 141 51.06 -42.74 -19.25
CA SER A 141 51.19 -43.97 -18.46
C SER A 141 51.89 -43.80 -17.10
N CYS A 142 51.10 -43.92 -16.03
CA CYS A 142 51.41 -44.39 -14.66
C CYS A 142 52.53 -43.68 -13.86
N SER A 143 52.52 -43.51 -12.54
CA SER A 143 51.68 -43.91 -11.42
C SER A 143 52.34 -43.31 -10.16
N ASP A 144 51.54 -43.12 -9.10
CA ASP A 144 52.00 -43.20 -7.70
C ASP A 144 52.97 -42.12 -7.16
N LEU A 145 52.50 -41.37 -6.15
CA LEU A 145 53.11 -41.26 -4.81
C LEU A 145 52.68 -39.96 -4.12
N GLY A 146 52.10 -40.10 -2.92
CA GLY A 146 52.50 -39.27 -1.79
C GLY A 146 51.57 -38.13 -1.39
N GLU A 147 50.63 -38.49 -0.52
CA GLU A 147 50.06 -37.66 0.54
C GLU A 147 51.07 -36.67 1.16
N ARG A 148 50.74 -35.38 1.17
CA ARG A 148 51.34 -34.38 2.06
C ARG A 148 50.26 -33.41 2.58
N GLN A 149 49.95 -33.55 3.86
CA GLN A 149 49.36 -32.50 4.67
C GLN A 149 50.42 -31.39 4.87
N ASP A 150 50.05 -30.11 4.72
CA ASP A 150 50.59 -29.08 5.61
C ASP A 150 49.78 -27.76 5.67
N GLN A 151 49.14 -27.57 6.82
CA GLN A 151 49.10 -26.38 7.69
C GLN A 151 48.92 -24.94 7.11
N SER A 152 47.76 -24.36 7.45
CA SER A 152 47.59 -23.05 8.13
C SER A 152 48.27 -21.77 7.61
N ARG A 153 47.46 -20.78 7.18
CA ARG A 153 47.50 -19.37 7.70
C ARG A 153 46.25 -18.56 7.28
N PRO A 154 45.89 -17.46 7.99
CA PRO A 154 44.52 -17.25 8.43
C PRO A 154 43.78 -16.12 7.68
N VAL A 155 42.45 -16.24 7.72
CA VAL A 155 41.46 -15.22 7.37
C VAL A 155 41.67 -13.97 8.22
N ALA A 156 41.93 -12.83 7.59
CA ALA A 156 41.89 -11.54 8.24
C ALA A 156 40.42 -11.19 8.58
N LYS A 157 40.11 -11.09 9.87
CA LYS A 157 38.86 -10.52 10.38
C LYS A 157 39.07 -9.01 10.50
N ASP A 158 38.49 -8.23 9.61
CA ASP A 158 38.38 -6.78 9.83
C ASP A 158 37.21 -6.52 10.79
N GLN A 159 37.55 -5.95 11.95
CA GLN A 159 36.61 -5.49 12.97
C GLN A 159 36.56 -3.97 12.96
N SER A 160 35.33 -3.44 13.10
CA SER A 160 34.97 -2.11 13.64
C SER A 160 35.19 -0.89 12.72
N THR A 161 34.22 0.01 12.49
CA THR A 161 33.35 0.70 13.48
C THR A 161 32.19 1.43 12.75
N PRO A 162 31.05 1.72 13.41
CA PRO A 162 29.94 2.49 12.83
C PRO A 162 30.16 4.02 12.95
N ILE A 163 29.89 4.75 11.86
CA ILE A 163 29.95 6.21 11.81
C ILE A 163 28.69 6.81 12.48
N ALA A 164 28.89 7.71 13.43
CA ALA A 164 27.84 8.40 14.16
C ALA A 164 27.02 9.35 13.26
N ARG A 165 25.69 9.31 13.40
CA ARG A 165 24.75 10.32 12.86
C ARG A 165 25.01 11.67 13.52
N LEU A 166 25.27 12.70 12.71
CA LEU A 166 25.07 14.09 13.12
C LEU A 166 23.69 14.55 12.64
N SER A 167 22.80 14.85 13.59
CA SER A 167 21.57 15.59 13.33
C SER A 167 21.86 17.09 13.32
N LYS A 168 21.46 17.78 12.25
CA LYS A 168 21.05 19.18 12.27
C LYS A 168 20.10 19.43 11.10
#